data_AF-X0KH19-F1
#
_entry.id   AF-X0KH19-F1
#
_cell.length_a   1.000
_cell.length_b   1.000
_cell.length_c   1.000
_cell.angle_alpha   90.00
_cell.angle_beta   90.00
_cell.angle_gamma   90.00
#
_symmetry.space_group_name_H-M   'P 1'
#
loop_
_entity.id
_entity.type
_entity.pdbx_description
1 polymer ?
#
loop_
_entity_poly.entity_id
_entity_poly.type
_entity_poly.pdbx_seq_one_letter_code
_entity_poly.pdbx_strand_id
1 'polypeptide(L)'
;MGDVPDEKELYKLVNSPDSLSSLHMQLENYYPRPVCDALFPLYDVPKPGSKDDKPGTYAELYAPIVADAQVPASHRGFAHLLLNPPKVDGTKTMPPGRVHRYRIPWRAKGLDAWLRKEVGVCYSADMQNWMLRVGVRILVSQIRRKRKRSLNLLENFCMVKRLIGATSRTKTVFCGLIRKETFIGTSKILYGKGGWEVWNAMMTAQKQHLEAS
;
A
#
# COMPACT_ATOMS: atom_id res chain seq x y z
N MET A 1 1.90 -4.54 9.72
CA MET A 1 1.55 -4.32 8.31
C MET A 1 2.45 -3.23 7.76
N GLY A 2 2.86 -3.29 6.50
CA GLY A 2 3.60 -2.17 5.94
C GLY A 2 3.63 -2.14 4.44
N ASP A 3 3.96 -0.95 3.93
CA ASP A 3 3.91 -0.58 2.52
C ASP A 3 5.16 0.20 2.10
N VAL A 4 5.33 0.36 0.80
CA VAL A 4 6.35 1.21 0.17
C VAL A 4 5.67 2.32 -0.64
N PRO A 5 6.34 3.47 -0.89
CA PRO A 5 5.68 4.62 -1.47
C PRO A 5 5.33 4.53 -2.95
N ASP A 6 6.07 3.78 -3.75
CA ASP A 6 5.98 3.82 -5.21
C ASP A 6 5.42 2.50 -5.78
N GLU A 7 4.49 1.87 -5.05
CA GLU A 7 3.85 0.59 -5.42
C GLU A 7 3.32 0.58 -6.86
N LYS A 8 2.66 1.68 -7.27
CA LYS A 8 2.08 1.87 -8.60
C LYS A 8 3.08 1.69 -9.74
N GLU A 9 4.35 2.03 -9.55
CA GLU A 9 5.30 2.11 -10.67
C GLU A 9 5.59 0.74 -11.29
N LEU A 10 5.43 -0.36 -10.54
CA LEU A 10 5.54 -1.70 -11.11
C LEU A 10 4.30 -2.08 -11.94
N TYR A 11 3.10 -1.70 -11.49
CA TYR A 11 1.84 -2.01 -12.19
C TYR A 11 1.73 -1.28 -13.52
N LYS A 12 2.42 -0.15 -13.71
CA LYS A 12 2.53 0.52 -15.01
C LYS A 12 3.21 -0.35 -16.07
N LEU A 13 4.10 -1.26 -15.66
CA LEU A 13 4.92 -2.05 -16.57
C LEU A 13 4.21 -3.31 -17.08
N VAL A 14 3.05 -3.67 -16.52
CA VAL A 14 2.38 -4.94 -16.79
C VAL A 14 0.94 -4.67 -17.22
N ASN A 15 0.54 -5.18 -18.38
CA ASN A 15 -0.83 -5.13 -18.89
C ASN A 15 -1.45 -3.72 -18.91
N SER A 16 -0.69 -2.72 -19.39
CA SER A 16 -1.18 -1.35 -19.52
C SER A 16 -2.43 -1.28 -20.42
N PRO A 17 -3.58 -0.83 -19.91
CA PRO A 17 -4.76 -0.65 -20.73
C PRO A 17 -4.64 0.58 -21.64
N ASP A 18 -5.34 0.52 -22.77
CA ASP A 18 -5.37 1.51 -23.85
C ASP A 18 -6.76 2.10 -24.11
N SER A 19 -7.79 1.61 -23.42
CA SER A 19 -9.18 2.06 -23.55
C SER A 19 -9.92 1.86 -22.23
N LEU A 20 -11.11 2.45 -22.09
CA LEU A 20 -11.97 2.20 -20.93
C LEU A 20 -12.34 0.71 -20.80
N SER A 21 -12.58 0.04 -21.92
CA SER A 21 -12.93 -1.39 -21.94
C SER A 21 -11.76 -2.25 -21.48
N SER A 22 -10.54 -1.97 -21.97
CA SER A 22 -9.36 -2.72 -21.54
C SER A 22 -8.97 -2.36 -20.09
N LEU A 23 -9.17 -1.13 -19.62
CA LEU A 23 -9.01 -0.77 -18.21
C LEU A 23 -9.92 -1.61 -17.31
N HIS A 24 -11.19 -1.74 -17.70
CA HIS A 24 -12.16 -2.55 -16.98
C HIS A 24 -11.74 -4.02 -16.94
N MET A 25 -11.45 -4.60 -18.11
CA MET A 25 -10.97 -5.98 -18.23
C MET A 25 -9.72 -6.26 -17.37
N GLN A 26 -8.74 -5.36 -17.37
CA GLN A 26 -7.52 -5.56 -16.59
C GLN A 26 -7.77 -5.48 -15.08
N LEU A 27 -8.69 -4.63 -14.63
CA LEU A 27 -9.09 -4.56 -13.22
C LEU A 27 -9.95 -5.75 -12.80
N GLU A 28 -10.75 -6.30 -13.72
CA GLU A 28 -11.57 -7.49 -13.47
C GLU A 28 -10.76 -8.77 -13.22
N ASN A 29 -9.49 -8.80 -13.64
CA ASN A 29 -8.57 -9.85 -13.26
C ASN A 29 -8.30 -9.90 -11.74
N TYR A 30 -8.61 -8.82 -11.01
CA TYR A 30 -8.37 -8.71 -9.57
C TYR A 30 -9.65 -8.52 -8.76
N TYR A 31 -10.66 -7.83 -9.30
CA TYR A 31 -11.85 -7.43 -8.58
C TYR A 31 -13.14 -7.69 -9.37
N PRO A 32 -14.27 -8.04 -8.74
CA PRO A 32 -15.53 -8.19 -9.43
C PRO A 32 -16.00 -6.89 -10.12
N ARG A 33 -16.76 -7.01 -11.22
CA ARG A 33 -17.32 -5.87 -11.99
C ARG A 33 -17.91 -4.75 -11.12
N PRO A 34 -18.79 -5.02 -10.14
CA PRO A 34 -19.38 -3.97 -9.32
C PRO A 34 -18.35 -3.17 -8.51
N VAL A 35 -17.26 -3.82 -8.10
CA VAL A 35 -16.16 -3.18 -7.38
C VAL A 35 -15.36 -2.29 -8.34
N CYS A 36 -15.04 -2.76 -9.54
CA CYS A 36 -14.38 -1.95 -10.57
C CYS A 36 -15.18 -0.68 -10.87
N ASP A 37 -16.50 -0.81 -11.07
CA ASP A 37 -17.40 0.31 -11.35
C ASP A 37 -17.44 1.33 -10.20
N ALA A 38 -17.42 0.86 -8.95
CA ALA A 38 -17.39 1.72 -7.77
C ALA A 38 -16.04 2.43 -7.57
N LEU A 39 -14.95 1.89 -8.11
CA LEU A 39 -13.63 2.51 -8.04
C LEU A 39 -13.48 3.65 -9.05
N PHE A 40 -14.04 3.55 -10.25
CA PHE A 40 -13.81 4.54 -11.33
C PHE A 40 -14.11 6.00 -10.95
N PRO A 41 -15.20 6.32 -10.23
CA PRO A 41 -15.45 7.69 -9.77
C PRO A 41 -14.34 8.26 -8.87
N LEU A 42 -13.54 7.41 -8.23
CA LEU A 42 -12.42 7.82 -7.40
C LEU A 42 -11.17 8.19 -8.20
N TYR A 43 -11.09 7.93 -9.50
CA TYR A 43 -9.85 8.17 -10.28
C TYR A 43 -10.05 9.06 -11.49
N ASP A 44 -11.16 9.81 -11.55
CA ASP A 44 -11.45 10.77 -12.61
C ASP A 44 -11.33 10.14 -14.01
N VAL A 45 -11.82 8.89 -14.14
CA VAL A 45 -11.74 8.09 -15.37
C VAL A 45 -12.43 8.84 -16.53
N PRO A 46 -11.77 9.02 -17.71
CA PRO A 46 -12.32 9.75 -18.83
C PRO A 46 -13.63 9.16 -19.33
N LYS A 47 -14.56 10.05 -19.70
CA LYS A 47 -15.78 9.65 -20.41
C LYS A 47 -15.43 9.28 -21.86
N PRO A 48 -16.07 8.25 -22.44
CA PRO A 48 -15.90 7.92 -23.85
C PRO A 48 -16.12 9.15 -24.76
N GLY A 49 -15.22 9.38 -25.71
CA GLY A 49 -15.26 10.51 -26.65
C GLY A 49 -14.81 11.85 -26.07
N SER A 50 -14.33 11.90 -24.82
CA SER A 50 -13.74 13.12 -24.25
C SER A 50 -12.32 13.37 -24.78
N LYS A 51 -11.81 14.59 -24.61
CA LYS A 51 -10.43 14.96 -25.01
C LYS A 51 -9.33 14.12 -24.35
N ASP A 52 -9.66 13.51 -23.21
CA ASP A 52 -8.76 12.74 -22.35
C ASP A 52 -8.93 11.22 -22.56
N ASP A 53 -9.88 10.80 -23.42
CA ASP A 53 -10.07 9.42 -23.89
C ASP A 53 -8.95 9.03 -24.86
N LYS A 54 -7.78 8.72 -24.28
CA LYS A 54 -6.56 8.39 -25.00
C LYS A 54 -5.87 7.22 -24.32
N PRO A 55 -5.17 6.33 -25.08
CA PRO A 55 -4.49 5.18 -24.52
C PRO A 55 -3.56 5.48 -23.34
N GLY A 56 -2.75 6.55 -23.43
CA GLY A 56 -1.84 6.93 -22.36
C GLY A 56 -2.53 7.30 -21.04
N THR A 57 -3.76 7.80 -21.09
CA THR A 57 -4.53 8.16 -19.89
C THR A 57 -4.91 6.91 -19.09
N TYR A 58 -5.38 5.86 -19.78
CA TYR A 58 -5.80 4.62 -19.12
C TYR A 58 -4.64 3.89 -18.45
N ALA A 59 -3.46 3.87 -19.08
CA ALA A 59 -2.24 3.32 -18.47
C ALA A 59 -1.84 4.06 -17.17
N GLU A 60 -1.94 5.39 -17.16
CA GLU A 60 -1.64 6.20 -15.97
C GLU A 60 -2.70 6.07 -14.86
N LEU A 61 -3.92 5.64 -15.19
CA LEU A 61 -5.00 5.41 -14.22
C LEU A 61 -4.98 4.01 -13.62
N TYR A 62 -4.67 3.00 -14.42
CA TYR A 62 -4.66 1.60 -14.00
C TYR A 62 -3.76 1.36 -12.78
N ALA A 63 -2.51 1.83 -12.86
CA ALA A 63 -1.52 1.54 -11.85
C ALA A 63 -1.82 2.16 -10.46
N PRO A 64 -2.26 3.43 -10.35
CA PRO A 64 -2.77 3.98 -9.09
C PRO A 64 -3.97 3.20 -8.53
N ILE A 65 -4.95 2.84 -9.35
CA ILE A 65 -6.13 2.09 -8.90
C ILE A 65 -5.71 0.77 -8.26
N VAL A 66 -4.88 0.00 -8.96
CA VAL A 66 -4.40 -1.30 -8.48
C VAL A 66 -3.56 -1.15 -7.22
N ALA A 67 -2.61 -0.21 -7.21
CA ALA A 67 -1.74 0.00 -6.06
C ALA A 67 -2.52 0.40 -4.80
N ASP A 68 -3.46 1.35 -4.93
CA ASP A 68 -4.26 1.86 -3.81
C ASP A 68 -5.23 0.79 -3.28
N ALA A 69 -5.81 -0.03 -4.16
CA ALA A 69 -6.70 -1.12 -3.78
C ALA A 69 -5.97 -2.31 -3.15
N GLN A 70 -4.82 -2.74 -3.72
CA GLN A 70 -4.11 -3.93 -3.24
C GLN A 70 -3.43 -3.70 -1.90
N VAL A 71 -2.78 -2.55 -1.69
CA VAL A 71 -1.90 -2.35 -0.53
C VAL A 71 -2.50 -1.38 0.50
N PRO A 72 -2.67 -0.06 0.25
CA PRO A 72 -3.24 0.86 1.23
C PRO A 72 -4.66 0.51 1.70
N ALA A 73 -5.58 0.18 0.79
CA ALA A 73 -6.97 -0.13 1.13
C ALA A 73 -7.07 -1.42 1.95
N SER A 74 -6.48 -2.51 1.47
CA SER A 74 -6.42 -3.80 2.20
C SER A 74 -5.80 -3.66 3.58
N HIS A 75 -4.68 -2.94 3.73
CA HIS A 75 -4.08 -2.70 5.04
C HIS A 75 -4.98 -1.91 5.98
N ARG A 76 -5.71 -0.92 5.46
CA ARG A 76 -6.63 -0.11 6.27
C ARG A 76 -7.84 -0.93 6.68
N GLY A 77 -8.43 -1.67 5.76
CA GLY A 77 -9.54 -2.58 6.03
C GLY A 77 -9.18 -3.63 7.06
N PHE A 78 -8.04 -4.30 6.88
CA PHE A 78 -7.56 -5.29 7.84
C PHE A 78 -7.30 -4.67 9.22
N ALA A 79 -6.65 -3.50 9.29
CA ALA A 79 -6.48 -2.79 10.55
C ALA A 79 -7.82 -2.42 11.20
N HIS A 80 -8.80 -1.97 10.42
CA HIS A 80 -10.13 -1.64 10.90
C HIS A 80 -10.84 -2.88 11.47
N LEU A 81 -10.82 -4.00 10.77
CA LEU A 81 -11.43 -5.26 11.22
C LEU A 81 -10.77 -5.82 12.49
N LEU A 82 -9.45 -5.67 12.64
CA LEU A 82 -8.77 -6.06 13.88
C LEU A 82 -9.21 -5.22 15.08
N LEU A 83 -9.39 -3.91 14.86
CA LEU A 83 -9.77 -2.96 15.91
C LEU A 83 -11.28 -2.92 16.17
N ASN A 84 -12.09 -3.31 15.19
CA ASN A 84 -13.54 -3.27 15.21
C ASN A 84 -14.09 -4.56 14.57
N PRO A 85 -13.84 -5.74 15.17
CA PRO A 85 -14.31 -6.98 14.58
C PRO A 85 -15.85 -7.04 14.57
N PRO A 86 -16.46 -7.76 13.60
CA PRO A 86 -17.88 -8.07 13.65
C PRO A 86 -18.24 -8.75 14.98
N LYS A 87 -19.42 -8.44 15.54
CA LYS A 87 -19.90 -9.02 16.79
C LYS A 87 -20.42 -10.44 16.56
N VAL A 88 -19.50 -11.38 16.36
CA VAL A 88 -19.77 -12.81 16.24
C VAL A 88 -19.11 -13.53 17.41
N ASP A 89 -19.73 -14.59 17.90
CA ASP A 89 -19.22 -15.37 19.03
C ASP A 89 -17.75 -15.79 18.82
N GLY A 90 -16.93 -15.60 19.86
CA GLY A 90 -15.50 -15.92 19.84
C GLY A 90 -14.59 -14.82 19.29
N THR A 91 -15.12 -13.73 18.73
CA THR A 91 -14.30 -12.61 18.25
C THR A 91 -13.91 -11.66 19.39
N LYS A 92 -12.64 -11.23 19.41
CA LYS A 92 -12.13 -10.27 20.39
C LYS A 92 -11.43 -9.11 19.66
N THR A 93 -11.72 -7.90 20.09
CA THR A 93 -11.04 -6.70 19.61
C THR A 93 -9.55 -6.75 19.91
N MET A 94 -8.71 -6.52 18.89
CA MET A 94 -7.28 -6.36 19.06
C MET A 94 -7.01 -5.04 19.81
N PRO A 95 -6.22 -5.03 20.90
CA PRO A 95 -5.81 -3.79 21.54
C PRO A 95 -5.07 -2.87 20.54
N PRO A 96 -5.39 -1.56 20.46
CA PRO A 96 -4.75 -0.66 19.49
C PRO A 96 -3.22 -0.64 19.57
N GLY A 97 -2.66 -0.81 20.77
CA GLY A 97 -1.22 -0.90 20.98
C GLY A 97 -0.54 -2.15 20.41
N ARG A 98 -1.29 -3.11 19.85
CA ARG A 98 -0.81 -4.33 19.18
C ARG A 98 -0.94 -4.28 17.66
N VAL A 99 -1.50 -3.20 17.10
CA VAL A 99 -1.62 -3.00 15.66
C VAL A 99 -0.55 -2.00 15.21
N HIS A 100 0.47 -2.50 14.53
CA HIS A 100 1.60 -1.70 14.05
C HIS A 100 1.60 -1.57 12.53
N ARG A 101 1.76 -0.34 12.05
CA ARG A 101 1.91 -0.03 10.64
C ARG A 101 3.24 0.65 10.37
N TYR A 102 3.89 0.28 9.28
CA TYR A 102 5.12 0.92 8.85
C TYR A 102 5.11 1.26 7.37
N ARG A 103 5.90 2.25 6.96
CA ARG A 103 6.18 2.54 5.56
C ARG A 103 7.66 2.73 5.35
N ILE A 104 8.20 2.13 4.29
CA ILE A 104 9.64 2.19 3.98
C ILE A 104 9.87 3.07 2.75
N PRO A 105 10.18 4.37 2.92
CA PRO A 105 10.52 5.27 1.82
C PRO A 105 12.02 5.21 1.50
N TRP A 106 12.59 4.02 1.47
CA TRP A 106 14.03 3.85 1.26
C TRP A 106 14.35 2.58 0.48
N ARG A 107 15.16 2.75 -0.57
CA ARG A 107 15.80 1.66 -1.31
C ARG A 107 17.32 1.79 -1.22
N ALA A 108 18.01 0.66 -1.29
CA ALA A 108 19.47 0.65 -1.30
C ALA A 108 20.02 1.05 -2.67
N LYS A 109 21.12 1.81 -2.73
CA LYS A 109 21.72 2.26 -4.00
C LYS A 109 22.08 1.11 -4.95
N GLY A 110 22.51 -0.04 -4.43
CA GLY A 110 22.85 -1.17 -5.31
C GLY A 110 21.62 -1.87 -5.94
N LEU A 111 20.38 -1.52 -5.54
CA LEU A 111 19.21 -1.90 -6.34
C LEU A 111 19.21 -1.20 -7.70
N ASP A 112 19.89 -0.07 -7.86
CA ASP A 112 19.99 0.66 -9.13
C ASP A 112 20.65 -0.18 -10.24
N ALA A 113 21.36 -1.27 -9.89
CA ALA A 113 21.91 -2.23 -10.84
C ALA A 113 20.85 -3.18 -11.45
N TRP A 114 19.68 -3.28 -10.84
CA TRP A 114 18.61 -4.22 -11.20
C TRP A 114 17.27 -3.52 -11.46
N LEU A 115 17.05 -2.36 -10.87
CA LEU A 115 15.82 -1.59 -10.92
C LEU A 115 16.12 -0.16 -11.34
N ARG A 116 15.41 0.32 -12.37
CA ARG A 116 15.48 1.71 -12.85
C ARG A 116 15.23 2.69 -11.70
N LYS A 117 15.94 3.82 -11.69
CA LYS A 117 15.84 4.81 -10.60
C LYS A 117 14.46 5.46 -10.57
N GLU A 118 13.89 5.68 -11.75
CA GLU A 118 12.57 6.27 -11.97
C GLU A 118 11.45 5.52 -11.26
N VAL A 119 11.60 4.20 -11.05
CA VAL A 119 10.61 3.33 -10.39
C VAL A 119 10.56 3.56 -8.87
N GLY A 120 11.54 4.26 -8.28
CA GLY A 120 11.52 4.59 -6.86
C GLY A 120 11.59 3.37 -5.95
N VAL A 121 10.84 3.39 -4.84
CA VAL A 121 10.69 2.28 -3.89
C VAL A 121 9.37 1.57 -4.18
N CYS A 122 9.37 0.72 -5.20
CA CYS A 122 8.21 -0.05 -5.65
C CYS A 122 8.03 -1.37 -4.89
N TYR A 123 7.00 -2.12 -5.26
CA TYR A 123 6.72 -3.46 -4.73
C TYR A 123 7.99 -4.29 -4.59
N SER A 124 8.16 -4.94 -3.43
CA SER A 124 9.33 -5.75 -3.06
C SER A 124 10.67 -5.02 -2.96
N ALA A 125 10.74 -3.71 -3.24
CA ALA A 125 11.95 -2.92 -3.10
C ALA A 125 12.30 -2.61 -1.64
N ASP A 126 11.63 -3.20 -0.65
CA ASP A 126 12.01 -3.22 0.75
C ASP A 126 12.56 -4.58 1.19
N MET A 127 12.49 -5.62 0.34
CA MET A 127 12.97 -6.97 0.66
C MET A 127 14.45 -6.99 1.03
N GLN A 128 15.29 -6.08 0.50
CA GLN A 128 16.69 -5.97 0.91
C GLN A 128 16.89 -5.57 2.38
N ASN A 129 15.86 -5.01 3.03
CA ASN A 129 15.89 -4.72 4.47
C ASN A 129 15.65 -5.99 5.28
N TRP A 130 14.76 -6.87 4.81
CA TRP A 130 14.30 -8.05 5.53
C TRP A 130 15.15 -9.29 5.22
N MET A 131 15.52 -9.49 3.96
CA MET A 131 16.12 -10.72 3.46
C MET A 131 17.65 -10.65 3.44
N LEU A 132 18.27 -11.54 4.23
CA LEU A 132 19.73 -11.66 4.40
C LEU A 132 20.51 -11.77 3.07
N ARG A 133 19.99 -12.53 2.08
CA ARG A 133 20.71 -12.79 0.82
C ARG A 133 20.72 -11.62 -0.17
N VAL A 134 19.65 -10.82 -0.22
CA VAL A 134 19.56 -9.67 -1.14
C VAL A 134 20.52 -8.55 -0.69
N GLY A 135 20.67 -8.35 0.62
CA GLY A 135 21.56 -7.34 1.20
C GLY A 135 23.06 -7.64 1.12
N VAL A 136 23.49 -8.86 0.76
CA VAL A 136 24.92 -9.23 0.69
C VAL A 136 25.57 -8.83 -0.63
N ARG A 137 24.81 -8.79 -1.74
CA ARG A 137 25.31 -8.36 -3.05
C ARG A 137 25.30 -6.83 -3.23
N ILE A 138 24.54 -6.12 -2.40
CA ILE A 138 24.34 -4.67 -2.46
C ILE A 138 25.24 -4.04 -1.40
N LEU A 139 26.12 -3.10 -1.79
CA LEU A 139 27.14 -2.43 -0.98
C LEU A 139 26.85 -2.42 0.55
N VAL A 140 27.61 -3.23 1.28
CA VAL A 140 27.32 -3.67 2.66
C VAL A 140 27.20 -2.52 3.68
N SER A 141 27.82 -1.37 3.45
CA SER A 141 27.89 -0.28 4.44
C SER A 141 26.59 0.52 4.61
N GLN A 142 25.92 0.91 3.52
CA GLN A 142 24.68 1.70 3.58
C GLN A 142 23.50 0.88 4.10
N ILE A 143 23.41 -0.38 3.66
CA ILE A 143 22.38 -1.32 4.12
C ILE A 143 22.56 -1.59 5.61
N ARG A 144 23.78 -1.86 6.09
CA ARG A 144 24.00 -2.30 7.47
C ARG A 144 23.36 -1.40 8.53
N ARG A 145 23.41 -0.07 8.38
CA ARG A 145 22.81 0.86 9.37
C ARG A 145 21.28 0.88 9.31
N LYS A 146 20.71 1.03 8.10
CA LYS A 146 19.24 1.08 7.92
C LYS A 146 18.60 -0.28 8.24
N ARG A 147 19.25 -1.36 7.82
CA ARG A 147 18.90 -2.73 8.12
C ARG A 147 18.98 -3.03 9.61
N LYS A 148 20.05 -2.64 10.31
CA LYS A 148 20.12 -2.79 11.78
C LYS A 148 18.93 -2.13 12.46
N ARG A 149 18.50 -0.95 11.99
CA ARG A 149 17.31 -0.29 12.53
C ARG A 149 16.01 -1.06 12.26
N SER A 150 15.79 -1.52 11.02
CA SER A 150 14.58 -2.30 10.67
C SER A 150 14.55 -3.67 11.36
N LEU A 151 15.69 -4.36 11.43
CA LEU A 151 15.82 -5.63 12.15
C LEU A 151 15.63 -5.45 13.64
N ASN A 152 16.19 -4.41 14.26
CA ASN A 152 15.94 -4.14 15.68
C ASN A 152 14.44 -3.88 15.95
N LEU A 153 13.74 -3.19 15.04
CA LEU A 153 12.29 -2.99 15.16
C LEU A 153 11.53 -4.32 15.07
N LEU A 154 11.90 -5.18 14.11
CA LEU A 154 11.29 -6.51 13.95
C LEU A 154 11.61 -7.43 15.13
N GLU A 155 12.86 -7.43 15.60
CA GLU A 155 13.31 -8.21 16.75
C GLU A 155 12.58 -7.77 18.02
N ASN A 156 12.47 -6.46 18.26
CA ASN A 156 11.68 -5.95 19.39
C ASN A 156 10.21 -6.35 19.29
N PHE A 157 9.62 -6.35 18.09
CA PHE A 157 8.26 -6.82 17.86
C PHE A 157 8.12 -8.33 18.14
N CYS A 158 9.00 -9.17 17.58
CA CYS A 158 9.00 -10.62 17.79
C CYS A 158 9.22 -11.01 19.26
N MET A 159 10.02 -10.23 19.99
CA MET A 159 10.32 -10.46 21.41
C MET A 159 9.27 -9.81 22.34
N VAL A 160 8.15 -9.31 21.80
CA VAL A 160 7.05 -8.66 22.55
C VAL A 160 7.54 -7.48 23.41
N LYS A 161 8.66 -6.87 23.04
CA LYS A 161 9.17 -5.66 23.69
C LYS A 161 8.36 -4.46 23.20
N ARG A 162 8.09 -3.52 24.09
CA ARG A 162 7.42 -2.26 23.73
C ARG A 162 8.22 -1.58 22.62
N LEU A 163 7.60 -1.37 21.45
CA LEU A 163 8.21 -0.61 20.37
C LEU A 163 8.32 0.86 20.81
N ILE A 164 9.54 1.33 21.04
CA ILE A 164 9.84 2.73 21.39
C ILE A 164 10.57 3.37 20.21
N GLY A 165 10.02 4.49 19.70
CA GLY A 165 10.75 5.50 18.93
C GLY A 165 10.91 5.28 17.42
N ALA A 166 10.29 6.17 16.63
CA ALA A 166 10.84 6.61 15.33
C ALA A 166 10.36 8.01 14.91
N THR A 167 10.32 8.98 15.83
CA THR A 167 10.31 10.41 15.44
C THR A 167 11.76 10.90 15.39
N SER A 168 12.29 11.06 14.19
CA SER A 168 13.60 11.67 13.94
C SER A 168 13.50 12.48 12.66
N ARG A 169 13.87 13.77 12.76
CA ARG A 169 13.88 14.85 11.76
C ARG A 169 14.71 14.57 10.49
N THR A 170 14.92 13.32 10.11
CA THR A 170 15.76 12.92 8.98
C THR A 170 15.18 11.68 8.29
N LYS A 171 14.22 11.89 7.36
CA LYS A 171 13.77 10.91 6.33
C LYS A 171 13.77 9.45 6.83
N THR A 172 12.93 9.20 7.84
CA THR A 172 12.96 8.02 8.72
C THR A 172 11.92 6.97 8.29
N VAL A 173 12.24 5.69 8.47
CA VAL A 173 11.30 4.56 8.44
C VAL A 173 10.15 4.87 9.41
N PHE A 174 8.94 5.05 8.88
CA PHE A 174 7.77 5.37 9.70
C PHE A 174 7.28 4.08 10.34
N CYS A 175 7.16 4.06 11.67
CA CYS A 175 6.42 3.04 12.40
C CYS A 175 5.34 3.79 13.19
N GLY A 176 4.15 3.88 12.60
CA GLY A 176 3.01 4.59 13.18
C GLY A 176 2.24 3.65 14.10
N LEU A 177 2.09 4.04 15.36
CA LEU A 177 1.24 3.38 16.34
C LEU A 177 -0.15 4.01 16.22
N ILE A 178 -1.16 3.26 15.77
CA ILE A 178 -2.54 3.75 15.75
C ILE A 178 -3.06 3.67 17.19
N ARG A 179 -3.23 4.81 17.85
CA ARG A 179 -4.06 4.93 19.06
C ARG A 179 -5.32 5.71 18.69
N LYS A 180 -6.49 5.13 18.97
CA LYS A 180 -7.84 5.73 18.95
C LYS A 180 -7.96 6.97 18.05
N GLU A 181 -8.22 6.79 16.75
CA GLU A 181 -8.62 7.83 15.78
C GLU A 181 -7.81 9.14 15.73
N THR A 182 -6.72 9.27 16.49
CA THR A 182 -5.90 10.48 16.58
C THR A 182 -4.46 10.14 16.27
N PHE A 183 -4.09 10.61 15.10
CA PHE A 183 -2.78 10.56 14.48
C PHE A 183 -1.77 11.38 15.30
N ILE A 184 -0.75 10.72 15.88
CA ILE A 184 0.36 11.41 16.56
C ILE A 184 1.59 11.38 15.66
N GLY A 185 1.92 12.52 15.05
CA GLY A 185 3.29 12.85 14.63
C GLY A 185 3.66 12.69 13.14
N THR A 186 3.28 13.70 12.36
CA THR A 186 4.02 14.34 11.23
C THR A 186 4.83 13.45 10.26
N SER A 187 4.11 12.82 9.32
CA SER A 187 4.08 13.34 7.94
C SER A 187 2.73 12.99 7.35
N LYS A 188 2.10 13.95 6.66
CA LYS A 188 0.90 13.73 5.85
C LYS A 188 1.20 12.49 4.99
N ILE A 189 0.41 11.41 5.13
CA ILE A 189 0.55 10.22 4.29
C ILE A 189 0.21 10.68 2.87
N LEU A 190 1.22 11.14 2.16
CA LEU A 190 1.18 11.58 0.78
C LEU A 190 1.20 10.29 -0.04
N TYR A 191 0.03 9.83 -0.45
CA TYR A 191 -0.35 9.47 -1.82
C TYR A 191 -1.72 8.77 -1.84
N GLY A 192 -2.50 9.07 -2.88
CA GLY A 192 -3.81 8.46 -3.22
C GLY A 192 -5.02 9.19 -2.60
N LYS A 193 -6.17 9.21 -3.31
CA LYS A 193 -7.48 9.43 -2.65
C LYS A 193 -7.53 8.41 -1.51
N GLY A 194 -7.55 8.89 -0.26
CA GLY A 194 -7.01 8.18 0.88
C GLY A 194 -7.58 6.78 0.94
N GLY A 195 -6.74 5.73 0.99
CA GLY A 195 -7.18 4.31 0.86
C GLY A 195 -8.33 3.83 1.77
N TRP A 196 -8.83 4.67 2.67
CA TRP A 196 -10.13 4.50 3.32
C TRP A 196 -11.31 4.70 2.36
N GLU A 197 -11.28 5.70 1.48
CA GLU A 197 -12.26 5.93 0.41
C GLU A 197 -12.32 4.75 -0.54
N VAL A 198 -11.15 4.26 -0.97
CA VAL A 198 -11.01 3.06 -1.81
C VAL A 198 -11.57 1.83 -1.10
N TRP A 199 -11.17 1.59 0.15
CA TRP A 199 -11.70 0.49 0.96
C TRP A 199 -13.23 0.55 1.09
N ASN A 200 -13.78 1.72 1.41
CA ASN A 200 -15.22 1.90 1.58
C ASN A 200 -15.97 1.65 0.27
N ALA A 201 -15.46 2.14 -0.86
CA ALA A 201 -16.06 1.91 -2.16
C ALA A 201 -16.11 0.41 -2.48
N MET A 202 -14.99 -0.30 -2.27
CA MET A 202 -14.91 -1.75 -2.49
C MET A 202 -15.91 -2.52 -1.62
N MET A 203 -15.90 -2.27 -0.30
CA MET A 203 -16.76 -2.99 0.65
C MET A 203 -18.24 -2.68 0.44
N THR A 204 -18.58 -1.42 0.12
CA THR A 204 -19.96 -1.02 -0.16
C THR A 204 -20.48 -1.70 -1.42
N ALA A 205 -19.71 -1.68 -2.51
CA ALA A 205 -20.08 -2.32 -3.76
C ALA A 205 -20.27 -3.84 -3.60
N GLN A 206 -19.36 -4.49 -2.87
CA GLN A 206 -19.46 -5.91 -2.60
C GLN A 206 -20.70 -6.26 -1.77
N LYS A 207 -20.99 -5.48 -0.72
CA LYS A 207 -22.19 -5.67 0.10
C LYS A 207 -23.46 -5.51 -0.74
N GLN A 208 -23.57 -4.42 -1.52
CA GLN A 208 -24.73 -4.17 -2.37
C GLN A 208 -24.95 -5.26 -3.41
N HIS A 209 -23.87 -5.79 -4.00
CA HIS A 209 -23.96 -6.88 -4.95
C HIS A 209 -24.51 -8.17 -4.31
N LEU A 210 -24.05 -8.50 -3.09
CA LEU A 210 -24.53 -9.68 -2.34
C LEU A 210 -25.98 -9.53 -1.85
N GLU A 211 -26.44 -8.31 -1.58
CA GLU A 211 -27.83 -8.05 -1.17
C GLU A 211 -28.80 -8.05 -2.37
N ALA A 212 -28.29 -7.85 -3.58
CA ALA A 212 -29.08 -7.82 -4.82
C ALA A 212 -29.13 -9.17 -5.57
N SER A 213 -28.32 -10.15 -5.16
CA SER A 213 -28.23 -11.52 -5.71
C SER A 213 -29.04 -12.51 -4.89
#